data_AF-A0A6G3PN79-F1
#
_entry.id   AF-A0A6G3PN79-F1
#
_cell.length_a   1.000
_cell.length_b   1.000
_cell.length_c   1.000
_cell.angle_alpha   90.00
_cell.angle_beta   90.00
_cell.angle_gamma   90.00
#
_symmetry.space_group_name_H-M   'P 1'
#
loop_
_entity.id
_entity.type
_entity.pdbx_description
1 polymer ?
#
loop_
_entity_poly.entity_id
_entity_poly.type
_entity_poly.pdbx_seq_one_letter_code
_entity_poly.pdbx_strand_id
1 'polypeptide(L)'
;LTPHAGEAAALLGAARDEVESGRLAAVRELAARYRATVLLKGSTTLVAEARDTPVRVNPTGTSWLATAGSGDVLSGLTGSLLAAGLAPRDAASVG
;
A
#
# COMPACT_ATOMS: atom_id res chain seq x y z
N LEU A 1 3.75 3.31 4.13
CA LEU A 1 4.31 3.46 2.77
C LEU A 1 3.20 3.23 1.76
N THR A 2 3.09 4.04 0.71
CA THR A 2 1.98 3.96 -0.28
C THR A 2 2.49 3.78 -1.73
N PRO A 3 3.40 2.82 -2.00
CA PRO A 3 4.03 2.72 -3.31
C PRO A 3 3.07 2.21 -4.39
N HIS A 4 3.25 2.65 -5.63
CA HIS A 4 2.77 1.93 -6.82
C HIS A 4 3.80 0.88 -7.27
N ALA A 5 3.48 0.07 -8.30
CA ALA A 5 4.34 -1.04 -8.75
C ALA A 5 5.78 -0.61 -9.09
N GLY A 6 5.97 0.50 -9.82
CA GLY A 6 7.30 1.05 -10.10
C GLY A 6 8.11 1.47 -8.85
N GLU A 7 7.49 2.16 -7.88
CA GLU A 7 8.16 2.51 -6.61
C GLU A 7 8.50 1.26 -5.80
N ALA A 8 7.59 0.28 -5.75
CA ALA A 8 7.82 -0.99 -5.09
C ALA A 8 8.98 -1.77 -5.72
N ALA A 9 9.07 -1.80 -7.06
CA ALA A 9 10.17 -2.42 -7.79
C ALA A 9 11.52 -1.77 -7.43
N ALA A 10 11.57 -0.44 -7.37
CA ALA A 10 12.77 0.29 -6.95
C ALA A 10 13.17 -0.01 -5.50
N LEU A 11 12.20 -0.10 -4.57
CA LEU A 11 12.44 -0.44 -3.17
C LEU A 11 12.85 -1.91 -2.96
N LEU A 12 12.36 -2.80 -3.82
CA LEU A 12 12.66 -4.23 -3.75
C LEU A 12 13.95 -4.61 -4.49
N GLY A 13 14.42 -3.77 -5.42
CA GLY A 13 15.51 -4.13 -6.33
C GLY A 13 15.09 -5.17 -7.36
N ALA A 14 13.81 -5.17 -7.75
CA ALA A 14 13.19 -6.14 -8.66
C ALA A 14 12.70 -5.47 -9.95
N ALA A 15 12.39 -6.26 -10.98
CA ALA A 15 11.70 -5.75 -12.15
C ALA A 15 10.23 -5.43 -11.82
N ARG A 16 9.66 -4.43 -12.51
CA ARG A 16 8.25 -4.06 -12.32
C ARG A 16 7.31 -5.24 -12.59
N ASP A 17 7.59 -6.04 -13.60
CA ASP A 17 6.76 -7.20 -13.98
C ASP A 17 6.77 -8.29 -12.91
N GLU A 18 7.87 -8.44 -12.16
CA GLU A 18 7.95 -9.36 -11.02
C GLU A 18 7.06 -8.88 -9.86
N VAL A 19 7.02 -7.57 -9.62
CA VAL A 19 6.11 -6.97 -8.63
C VAL A 19 4.66 -7.10 -9.06
N GLU A 20 4.34 -6.88 -10.35
CA GLU A 20 2.96 -6.96 -10.86
C GLU A 20 2.42 -8.40 -10.91
N SER A 21 3.27 -9.39 -11.22
CA SER A 21 2.91 -10.81 -11.15
C SER A 21 2.90 -11.35 -9.71
N GLY A 22 3.73 -10.80 -8.83
CA GLY A 22 3.93 -11.23 -7.45
C GLY A 22 3.44 -10.26 -6.37
N ARG A 23 2.37 -9.49 -6.62
CA ARG A 23 1.95 -8.36 -5.75
C ARG A 23 1.79 -8.71 -4.26
N LEU A 24 1.25 -9.88 -3.96
CA LEU A 24 1.05 -10.33 -2.57
C LEU A 24 2.39 -10.61 -1.86
N ALA A 25 3.35 -11.20 -2.56
CA ALA A 25 4.69 -11.41 -2.02
C ALA A 25 5.41 -10.07 -1.85
N ALA A 26 5.36 -9.20 -2.86
CA ALA A 26 5.99 -7.89 -2.85
C ALA A 26 5.48 -7.01 -1.70
N VAL A 27 4.17 -6.93 -1.46
CA VAL A 27 3.62 -6.09 -0.37
C VAL A 27 4.01 -6.62 1.02
N ARG A 28 4.09 -7.95 1.19
CA ARG A 28 4.54 -8.58 2.45
C ARG A 28 6.02 -8.33 2.68
N GLU A 29 6.83 -8.50 1.64
CA GLU A 29 8.27 -8.26 1.70
C GLU A 29 8.58 -6.79 2.04
N LEU A 30 7.90 -5.84 1.40
CA LEU A 30 8.01 -4.42 1.73
C LEU A 30 7.63 -4.15 3.19
N ALA A 31 6.51 -4.70 3.65
CA ALA A 31 6.04 -4.49 5.02
C ALA A 31 7.04 -5.04 6.05
N ALA A 32 7.62 -6.22 5.80
CA ALA A 32 8.64 -6.84 6.64
C ALA A 32 9.96 -6.07 6.59
N ARG A 33 10.47 -5.75 5.39
CA ARG A 33 11.75 -5.06 5.16
C ARG A 33 11.79 -3.69 5.82
N TYR A 34 10.71 -2.92 5.69
CA TYR A 34 10.63 -1.55 6.20
C TYR A 34 9.91 -1.44 7.55
N ARG A 35 9.47 -2.56 8.13
CA ARG A 35 8.72 -2.61 9.40
C ARG A 35 7.55 -1.61 9.43
N ALA A 36 6.82 -1.51 8.32
CA ALA A 36 5.80 -0.49 8.11
C ALA A 36 4.48 -1.10 7.60
N THR A 37 3.39 -0.36 7.73
CA THR A 37 2.16 -0.64 6.97
C THR A 37 2.36 -0.17 5.54
N VAL A 38 2.10 -1.04 4.57
CA VAL A 38 2.31 -0.81 3.14
C VAL A 38 1.00 -0.95 2.41
N LEU A 39 0.65 0.09 1.63
CA LEU A 39 -0.46 0.11 0.70
C LEU A 39 0.11 0.01 -0.71
N LEU A 40 0.16 -1.20 -1.28
CA LEU A 40 0.64 -1.41 -2.64
C LEU A 40 -0.49 -1.13 -3.64
N LYS A 41 -0.42 0.04 -4.27
CA LYS A 41 -1.43 0.54 -5.22
C LYS A 41 -1.41 -0.27 -6.52
N GLY A 42 -2.58 -0.44 -7.13
CA GLY A 42 -2.79 -1.12 -8.42
C GLY A 42 -4.28 -1.21 -8.74
N SER A 43 -4.70 -2.20 -9.54
CA SER A 43 -6.13 -2.44 -9.85
C SER A 43 -7.00 -2.71 -8.60
N THR A 44 -6.37 -3.23 -7.55
CA THR A 44 -6.86 -3.32 -6.18
C THR A 44 -5.72 -2.87 -5.27
N THR A 45 -5.99 -2.23 -4.13
CA THR A 45 -4.92 -1.86 -3.19
C THR A 45 -4.72 -2.99 -2.19
N LEU A 46 -3.48 -3.46 -2.04
CA LEU A 46 -3.12 -4.44 -1.02
C LEU A 46 -2.57 -3.72 0.21
N VAL A 47 -3.06 -4.07 1.40
CA VAL A 47 -2.61 -3.50 2.67
C VAL A 47 -1.99 -4.60 3.52
N ALA A 48 -0.69 -4.48 3.78
CA ALA A 48 0.06 -5.38 4.65
C ALA A 48 0.73 -4.61 5.79
N GLU A 49 0.91 -5.27 6.93
CA GLU A 49 1.73 -4.78 8.04
C GLU A 49 2.90 -5.72 8.28
N ALA A 50 3.90 -5.27 9.04
CA ALA A 50 5.12 -6.03 9.30
C ALA A 50 4.90 -7.30 10.13
N ARG A 51 3.77 -7.40 10.82
CA ARG A 51 3.37 -8.58 11.59
C ARG A 51 2.80 -9.63 10.65
N ASP A 52 3.01 -10.90 10.98
CA ASP A 52 2.42 -12.01 10.23
C ASP A 52 0.90 -12.04 10.43
N THR A 53 0.22 -11.30 9.58
CA THR A 53 -1.24 -11.12 9.59
C THR A 53 -1.79 -11.24 8.17
N PRO A 54 -3.11 -11.47 8.03
CA PRO A 54 -3.74 -11.49 6.72
C PRO A 54 -3.58 -10.15 5.99
N VAL A 55 -3.20 -10.20 4.70
CA VAL A 55 -3.22 -9.01 3.85
C VAL A 55 -4.67 -8.63 3.58
N ARG A 56 -5.00 -7.34 3.76
CA ARG A 56 -6.31 -6.81 3.37
C ARG A 56 -6.26 -6.38 1.90
N VAL A 57 -7.37 -6.58 1.20
CA VAL A 57 -7.54 -6.16 -0.19
C VAL A 57 -8.65 -5.13 -0.22
N ASN A 58 -8.34 -3.94 -0.71
CA ASN A 58 -9.35 -2.95 -1.02
C ASN A 58 -9.67 -3.02 -2.52
N PRO A 59 -10.86 -3.54 -2.91
CA PRO A 59 -11.30 -3.55 -4.30
C PRO A 59 -11.95 -2.23 -4.72
N THR A 60 -12.19 -1.32 -3.78
CA THR A 60 -12.79 -0.01 -4.05
C THR A 60 -11.69 0.95 -4.52
N GLY A 61 -11.88 1.51 -5.70
CA GLY A 61 -10.89 2.36 -6.36
C GLY A 61 -10.97 2.21 -7.87
N THR A 62 -11.68 3.13 -8.52
CA THR A 62 -11.66 3.25 -9.98
C THR A 62 -10.33 3.86 -10.44
N SER A 63 -9.99 3.68 -11.72
CA SER A 63 -8.78 4.22 -12.37
C SER A 63 -8.53 5.72 -12.15
N TRP A 64 -9.51 6.47 -11.64
CA TRP A 64 -9.38 7.87 -11.22
C TRP A 64 -8.36 8.11 -10.10
N LEU A 65 -8.11 7.12 -9.23
CA LEU A 65 -7.05 7.15 -8.21
C LEU A 65 -5.64 6.91 -8.79
N ALA A 66 -5.49 6.81 -10.11
CA ALA A 66 -4.20 6.77 -10.80
C ALA A 66 -3.83 8.13 -11.44
N THR A 67 -4.56 9.20 -11.11
CA THR A 67 -4.22 10.58 -11.52
C THR A 67 -3.21 11.17 -10.54
N ALA A 68 -2.23 11.95 -11.01
CA ALA A 68 -1.29 12.68 -10.16
C ALA A 68 -2.05 13.50 -9.08
N GLY A 69 -1.62 13.40 -7.81
CA GLY A 69 -2.28 14.06 -6.65
C GLY A 69 -3.23 13.17 -5.84
N SER A 70 -3.74 12.07 -6.39
CA SER A 70 -4.56 11.10 -5.62
C SER A 70 -3.80 10.43 -4.47
N GLY A 71 -2.49 10.21 -4.64
CA GLY A 71 -1.60 9.69 -3.60
C GLY A 71 -1.43 10.63 -2.41
N ASP A 72 -1.49 11.95 -2.63
CA ASP A 72 -1.39 12.96 -1.58
C ASP A 72 -2.69 13.03 -0.76
N VAL A 73 -3.84 12.89 -1.43
CA VAL A 73 -5.14 12.78 -0.77
C VAL A 73 -5.22 11.52 0.09
N LEU A 74 -4.81 10.36 -0.45
CA LEU A 74 -4.76 9.11 0.30
C LEU A 74 -3.83 9.21 1.52
N SER A 75 -2.65 9.81 1.33
CA SER A 75 -1.68 10.00 2.40
C SER A 75 -2.19 10.98 3.47
N GLY A 76 -2.87 12.04 3.06
CA GLY A 76 -3.50 13.01 3.95
C GLY A 76 -4.65 12.42 4.76
N LEU A 77 -5.53 11.64 4.13
CA LEU A 77 -6.64 10.94 4.80
C LEU A 77 -6.12 9.87 5.77
N THR A 78 -5.13 9.07 5.35
CA THR A 78 -4.49 8.10 6.23
C THR A 78 -3.82 8.80 7.42
N GLY A 79 -3.17 9.94 7.18
CA GLY A 79 -2.55 10.76 8.22
C GLY A 79 -3.55 11.34 9.23
N SER A 80 -4.71 11.82 8.77
CA SER A 80 -5.75 12.35 9.66
C SER A 80 -6.40 11.26 10.52
N LEU A 81 -6.61 10.06 9.95
CA LEU A 81 -7.13 8.90 10.67
C LEU A 81 -6.14 8.39 11.73
N LEU A 82 -4.84 8.39 11.41
CA LEU A 82 -3.78 8.10 12.39
C LEU A 82 -3.79 9.12 13.53
N ALA A 83 -3.90 10.41 13.22
CA ALA A 83 -3.99 11.48 14.22
C ALA A 83 -5.26 11.36 15.09
N ALA A 84 -6.34 10.82 14.54
CA ALA A 84 -7.58 10.51 15.26
C ALA A 84 -7.47 9.24 16.14
N GLY A 85 -6.34 8.54 16.14
CA GLY A 85 -6.06 7.42 17.04
C GLY A 85 -6.32 6.02 16.45
N LEU A 86 -6.57 5.90 15.15
CA LEU A 86 -6.71 4.58 14.53
C LEU A 86 -5.35 3.86 14.46
N ALA A 87 -5.39 2.54 14.59
CA ALA A 87 -4.23 1.71 14.31
C ALA A 87 -3.83 1.88 12.82
N PRO A 88 -2.52 1.87 12.48
CA PRO A 88 -2.05 2.13 11.12
C PRO A 88 -2.67 1.25 10.04
N ARG A 89 -2.91 -0.03 10.35
CA ARG A 89 -3.57 -0.95 9.41
C ARG A 89 -5.04 -0.61 9.18
N ASP A 90 -5.74 -0.12 10.20
CA ASP A 90 -7.14 0.28 10.07
C ASP A 90 -7.24 1.61 9.33
N ALA A 91 -6.41 2.60 9.69
CA ALA A 91 -6.30 3.86 8.95
C ALA A 91 -6.00 3.63 7.46
N ALA A 92 -5.07 2.72 7.15
CA ALA A 92 -4.73 2.34 5.78
C ALA A 92 -5.81 1.54 5.04
N SER A 93 -6.78 0.95 5.75
CA SER A 93 -7.85 0.16 5.14
C SER A 93 -9.08 0.99 4.81
N VAL A 94 -9.30 2.08 5.54
CA VAL A 94 -10.48 2.96 5.40
C VAL A 94 -10.14 4.30 4.75
N GLY A 95 -8.86 4.64 4.62
CA GLY A 95 -8.35 5.72 3.79
C GLY A 95 -8.24 5.31 2.33
#